data_AF-A0A2M7XUH0-F1
#
_entry.id   AF-A0A2M7XUH0-F1
#
_cell.length_a   1.000
_cell.length_b   1.000
_cell.length_c   1.000
_cell.angle_alpha   90.00
_cell.angle_beta   90.00
_cell.angle_gamma   90.00
#
_symmetry.space_group_name_H-M   'P 1'
#
loop_
_entity.id
_entity.type
_entity.pdbx_description
1 polymer ?
#
loop_
_entity_poly.entity_id
_entity_poly.type
_entity_poly.pdbx_seq_one_letter_code
_entity_poly.pdbx_strand_id
1 'polypeptide(L)'
;MTQTNQPQPEKLVTAEDALKQAILLEMNGHEYFIMAANSARSKPARELFEFMAAEENHHLKVLKITFNNLLKNGSWELPTKEELNFAFDNPILNHEFMDRLKESYFDSSAISIALTLEEKAFKFYQEAEKQTDDPEGKKLFRWLTEWEMEHHERLRGLDEEMRE
;
A
#
# COMPACT_ATOMS: atom_id res chain seq x y z
N MET A 1 8.44 -29.40 -24.20
CA MET A 1 8.23 -27.95 -24.05
C MET A 1 6.85 -27.75 -23.43
N THR A 2 6.77 -27.77 -22.11
CA THR A 2 5.52 -27.53 -21.37
C THR A 2 5.41 -26.05 -21.10
N GLN A 3 4.52 -25.36 -21.82
CA GLN A 3 4.13 -24.00 -21.47
C GLN A 3 3.40 -24.06 -20.13
N THR A 4 4.05 -23.57 -19.08
CA THR A 4 3.43 -23.28 -17.81
C THR A 4 2.47 -22.11 -18.02
N ASN A 5 1.18 -22.41 -18.13
CA ASN A 5 0.13 -21.41 -18.17
C ASN A 5 0.06 -20.80 -16.75
N GLN A 6 0.76 -19.68 -16.55
CA GLN A 6 0.55 -18.88 -15.35
C GLN A 6 -0.89 -18.35 -15.37
N PRO A 7 -1.64 -18.42 -14.25
CA PRO A 7 -2.97 -17.84 -14.21
C PRO A 7 -2.85 -16.34 -14.53
N GLN A 8 -3.47 -15.94 -15.64
CA GLN A 8 -3.69 -14.53 -15.94
C GLN A 8 -4.49 -13.94 -14.77
N PRO A 9 -4.19 -12.71 -14.31
CA PRO A 9 -5.02 -12.06 -13.30
C PRO A 9 -6.47 -12.06 -13.81
N GLU A 10 -7.37 -12.57 -12.97
CA GLU A 10 -8.80 -12.63 -13.27
C GLU A 10 -9.25 -11.23 -13.67
N LYS A 11 -9.82 -11.09 -14.87
CA LYS A 11 -10.26 -9.78 -15.38
C LYS A 11 -11.27 -9.22 -14.38
N LEU A 12 -11.06 -7.99 -13.90
CA LEU A 12 -11.97 -7.34 -12.97
C LEU A 12 -13.35 -7.26 -13.62
N VAL A 13 -14.36 -7.85 -13.00
CA VAL A 13 -15.69 -8.01 -13.60
C VAL A 13 -16.52 -6.73 -13.40
N THR A 14 -16.32 -6.02 -12.28
CA THR A 14 -17.04 -4.80 -11.92
C THR A 14 -16.18 -3.80 -11.11
N ALA A 15 -16.66 -2.56 -11.01
CA ALA A 15 -16.13 -1.55 -10.09
C ALA A 15 -16.11 -2.02 -8.62
N GLU A 16 -17.15 -2.77 -8.23
CA GLU A 16 -17.27 -3.35 -6.89
C GLU A 16 -16.16 -4.37 -6.61
N ASP A 17 -15.86 -5.24 -7.60
CA ASP A 17 -14.79 -6.23 -7.48
C ASP A 17 -13.42 -5.57 -7.38
N ALA A 18 -13.19 -4.52 -8.17
CA ALA A 18 -11.95 -3.75 -8.13
C ALA A 18 -11.72 -3.12 -6.74
N LEU A 19 -12.75 -2.52 -6.15
CA LEU A 19 -12.67 -1.94 -4.81
C LEU A 19 -12.52 -2.99 -3.71
N LYS A 20 -13.20 -4.14 -3.82
CA LYS A 20 -13.02 -5.25 -2.87
C LYS A 20 -11.59 -5.77 -2.87
N GLN A 21 -11.02 -5.95 -4.06
CA GLN A 21 -9.64 -6.40 -4.20
C GLN A 21 -8.64 -5.38 -3.66
N ALA A 22 -8.85 -4.08 -3.94
CA ALA A 22 -8.07 -3.00 -3.36
C ALA A 22 -8.12 -3.01 -1.83
N ILE A 23 -9.32 -3.08 -1.24
CA ILE A 23 -9.49 -3.15 0.22
C ILE A 23 -8.75 -4.35 0.80
N LEU A 24 -8.78 -5.51 0.14
CA LEU A 24 -8.08 -6.70 0.61
C LEU A 24 -6.55 -6.52 0.54
N LEU A 25 -6.02 -5.88 -0.50
CA LEU A 25 -4.60 -5.59 -0.62
C LEU A 25 -4.11 -4.70 0.53
N GLU A 26 -4.75 -3.54 0.73
CA GLU A 26 -4.37 -2.62 1.81
C GLU A 26 -4.60 -3.22 3.20
N MET A 27 -5.60 -4.10 3.36
CA MET A 27 -5.82 -4.79 4.64
C MET A 27 -4.70 -5.77 4.94
N ASN A 28 -4.21 -6.49 3.92
CA ASN A 28 -3.09 -7.40 4.08
C ASN A 28 -1.77 -6.63 4.33
N GLY A 29 -1.56 -5.51 3.63
CA GLY A 29 -0.42 -4.61 3.86
C GLY A 29 -0.42 -4.06 5.29
N HIS A 30 -1.55 -3.49 5.71
CA HIS A 30 -1.73 -2.97 7.07
C HIS A 30 -1.43 -4.01 8.16
N GLU A 31 -2.07 -5.19 8.09
CA GLU A 31 -1.86 -6.25 9.07
C GLU A 31 -0.40 -6.74 9.08
N TYR A 32 0.21 -6.86 7.90
CA TYR A 32 1.62 -7.22 7.78
C TYR A 32 2.52 -6.21 8.49
N PHE A 33 2.35 -4.91 8.25
CA PHE A 33 3.17 -3.88 8.87
C PHE A 33 2.95 -3.78 10.38
N ILE A 34 1.73 -3.97 10.88
CA ILE A 34 1.46 -4.10 12.33
C ILE A 34 2.22 -5.30 12.92
N MET A 35 2.19 -6.46 12.26
CA MET A 35 2.94 -7.64 12.71
C MET A 35 4.45 -7.41 12.70
N ALA A 36 4.97 -6.77 11.65
CA ALA A 36 6.38 -6.43 11.51
C ALA A 36 6.84 -5.44 12.59
N ALA A 37 6.06 -4.39 12.86
CA ALA A 37 6.30 -3.43 13.94
C ALA A 37 6.36 -4.11 15.32
N ASN A 38 5.40 -5.00 15.61
CA ASN A 38 5.37 -5.74 16.88
C ASN A 38 6.54 -6.71 17.05
N SER A 39 7.08 -7.22 15.95
CA SER A 39 8.20 -8.17 15.93
C SER A 39 9.56 -7.47 15.87
N ALA A 40 9.59 -6.18 15.57
CA ALA A 40 10.80 -5.40 15.40
C ALA A 40 11.59 -5.29 16.71
N ARG A 41 12.87 -5.63 16.64
CA ARG A 41 13.78 -5.58 17.79
C ARG A 41 14.36 -4.20 18.04
N SER A 42 14.50 -3.40 16.99
CA SER A 42 15.01 -2.03 17.09
C SER A 42 13.88 -1.02 17.05
N LYS A 43 14.07 0.07 17.80
CA LYS A 43 13.11 1.19 17.83
C LYS A 43 12.93 1.82 16.44
N PRO A 44 14.00 2.11 15.66
CA PRO A 44 13.84 2.65 14.31
C PRO A 44 13.05 1.71 13.37
N ALA A 45 13.28 0.40 13.45
CA ALA A 45 12.54 -0.58 12.65
C ALA A 45 11.04 -0.56 12.96
N ARG A 46 10.71 -0.51 14.26
CA ARG A 46 9.33 -0.43 14.70
C ARG A 46 8.67 0.86 14.21
N GLU A 47 9.35 2.00 14.34
CA GLU A 47 8.84 3.30 13.87
C GLU A 47 8.57 3.31 12.35
N LEU A 48 9.47 2.70 11.55
CA LEU A 48 9.25 2.54 10.11
C LEU A 48 7.98 1.73 9.82
N PHE A 49 7.83 0.57 10.45
CA PHE A 49 6.67 -0.29 10.18
C PHE A 49 5.36 0.27 10.75
N GLU A 50 5.39 0.97 11.88
CA GLU A 50 4.24 1.71 12.40
C GLU A 50 3.80 2.81 11.43
N PHE A 51 4.77 3.49 10.80
CA PHE A 51 4.49 4.47 9.76
C PHE A 51 3.83 3.83 8.53
N MET A 52 4.43 2.78 7.98
CA MET A 52 3.86 2.06 6.83
C MET A 52 2.44 1.58 7.14
N ALA A 53 2.21 0.97 8.30
CA ALA A 53 0.87 0.54 8.73
C ALA A 53 -0.12 1.72 8.80
N ALA A 54 0.32 2.91 9.19
CA ALA A 54 -0.52 4.09 9.24
C ALA A 54 -0.89 4.58 7.82
N GLU A 55 0.04 4.52 6.86
CA GLU A 55 -0.23 4.85 5.44
C GLU A 55 -1.26 3.88 4.84
N GLU A 56 -1.07 2.56 4.98
CA GLU A 56 -2.04 1.54 4.54
C GLU A 56 -3.44 1.75 5.14
N ASN A 57 -3.51 2.13 6.43
CA ASN A 57 -4.78 2.41 7.08
C ASN A 57 -5.47 3.66 6.52
N HIS A 58 -4.68 4.65 6.05
CA HIS A 58 -5.24 5.81 5.35
C HIS A 58 -5.86 5.37 4.02
N HIS A 59 -5.15 4.57 3.23
CA HIS A 59 -5.65 4.02 1.97
C HIS A 59 -6.92 3.18 2.18
N LEU A 60 -6.93 2.29 3.18
CA LEU A 60 -8.11 1.51 3.57
C LEU A 60 -9.33 2.37 3.85
N LYS A 61 -9.16 3.50 4.53
CA LYS A 61 -10.29 4.40 4.83
C LYS A 61 -10.84 5.03 3.56
N VAL A 62 -9.96 5.52 2.69
CA VAL A 62 -10.34 6.08 1.40
C VAL A 62 -11.15 5.06 0.59
N LEU A 63 -10.65 3.82 0.51
CA LEU A 63 -11.29 2.73 -0.22
C LEU A 63 -12.63 2.31 0.40
N LYS A 64 -12.71 2.18 1.73
CA LYS A 64 -13.95 1.80 2.43
C LYS A 64 -15.05 2.86 2.26
N ILE A 65 -14.71 4.14 2.34
CA ILE A 65 -15.67 5.22 2.12
C ILE A 65 -16.12 5.21 0.66
N THR A 66 -15.19 5.12 -0.29
CA THR A 66 -15.51 5.06 -1.73
C THR A 66 -16.40 3.86 -2.05
N PHE A 67 -16.11 2.68 -1.49
CA PHE A 67 -16.91 1.48 -1.64
C PHE A 67 -18.33 1.65 -1.07
N ASN A 68 -18.46 2.25 0.11
CA ASN A 68 -19.77 2.53 0.70
C ASN A 68 -20.57 3.52 -0.15
N ASN A 69 -19.92 4.53 -0.74
CA ASN A 69 -20.59 5.48 -1.64
C ASN A 69 -21.05 4.78 -2.92
N LEU A 70 -20.21 3.92 -3.52
CA LEU A 70 -20.57 3.13 -4.68
C LEU A 70 -21.80 2.25 -4.41
N LEU A 71 -21.85 1.56 -3.26
CA LEU A 71 -22.99 0.72 -2.90
C LEU A 71 -24.29 1.52 -2.67
N LYS A 72 -24.19 2.74 -2.15
CA LYS A 72 -25.36 3.59 -1.85
C LYS A 72 -25.88 4.34 -3.06
N ASN A 73 -24.97 4.89 -3.86
CA ASN A 73 -25.26 5.90 -4.87
C ASN A 73 -25.14 5.33 -6.30
N GLY A 74 -24.46 4.19 -6.47
CA GLY A 74 -24.18 3.59 -7.77
C GLY A 74 -23.09 4.30 -8.58
N SER A 75 -22.38 5.24 -7.96
CA SER A 75 -21.35 6.11 -8.55
C SER A 75 -20.06 6.09 -7.73
N TRP A 76 -18.93 6.30 -8.40
CA TRP A 76 -17.65 6.53 -7.75
C TRP A 76 -17.63 7.92 -7.13
N GLU A 77 -17.72 7.99 -5.81
CA GLU A 77 -17.60 9.24 -5.07
C GLU A 77 -16.48 9.12 -4.06
N LEU A 78 -15.40 9.86 -4.31
CA LEU A 78 -14.24 9.91 -3.43
C LEU A 78 -14.58 10.66 -2.13
N PRO A 79 -13.91 10.31 -1.02
CA PRO A 79 -14.13 10.98 0.26
C PRO A 79 -13.81 12.46 0.18
N THR A 80 -14.57 13.26 0.91
CA THR A 80 -14.29 14.69 1.14
C THR A 80 -13.09 14.88 2.07
N LYS A 81 -12.53 16.09 2.08
CA LYS A 81 -11.44 16.44 3.01
C LYS A 81 -11.88 16.32 4.47
N GLU A 82 -13.14 16.63 4.76
CA GLU A 82 -13.74 16.49 6.08
C GLU A 82 -13.85 15.02 6.50
N GLU A 83 -14.23 14.13 5.58
CA GLU A 83 -14.25 12.68 5.81
C GLU A 83 -12.86 12.07 5.97
N LEU A 84 -11.83 12.75 5.44
CA LEU A 84 -10.41 12.39 5.59
C LEU A 84 -9.68 13.22 6.65
N ASN A 85 -10.39 14.03 7.45
CA ASN A 85 -9.78 14.86 8.49
C ASN A 85 -9.33 14.01 9.69
N PHE A 86 -8.24 13.29 9.50
CA PHE A 86 -7.54 12.54 10.52
C PHE A 86 -6.14 13.13 10.69
N ALA A 87 -5.69 13.26 11.94
CA ALA A 87 -4.32 13.63 12.22
C ALA A 87 -3.40 12.52 11.70
N PHE A 88 -2.74 12.77 10.58
CA PHE A 88 -1.61 11.98 10.10
C PHE A 88 -0.36 12.83 10.32
N ASP A 89 0.33 12.59 11.43
CA ASP A 89 1.69 13.08 11.57
C ASP A 89 2.53 12.20 10.65
N ASN A 90 3.09 12.79 9.60
CA ASN A 90 4.06 12.13 8.75
C ASN A 90 5.38 12.09 9.55
N PRO A 91 5.77 10.96 10.19
CA PRO A 91 7.08 10.85 10.79
C PRO A 91 8.08 11.10 9.68
N ILE A 92 8.84 12.17 9.86
CA ILE A 92 9.81 12.63 8.88
C ILE A 92 10.84 11.51 8.73
N LEU A 93 10.71 10.71 7.68
CA LEU A 93 11.75 9.82 7.15
C LEU A 93 12.88 10.71 6.59
N ASN A 94 13.60 11.37 7.49
CA ASN A 94 14.76 12.19 7.15
C ASN A 94 16.03 11.33 7.19
N HIS A 95 17.12 11.92 6.72
CA HIS A 95 18.45 11.31 6.73
C HIS A 95 18.85 10.79 8.12
N GLU A 96 18.54 11.54 9.19
CA GLU A 96 18.87 11.14 10.57
C GLU A 96 18.12 9.86 10.99
N PHE A 97 16.85 9.72 10.59
CA PHE A 97 16.09 8.49 10.82
C PHE A 97 16.73 7.30 10.11
N MET A 98 17.13 7.48 8.85
CA MET A 98 17.77 6.43 8.05
C MET A 98 19.11 5.99 8.65
N ASP A 99 19.93 6.92 9.13
CA ASP A 99 21.20 6.59 9.80
C ASP A 99 20.97 5.73 11.05
N ARG A 100 20.01 6.09 11.90
CA ARG A 100 19.67 5.30 13.10
C ARG A 100 19.12 3.92 12.74
N LEU A 101 18.40 3.81 11.62
CA LEU A 101 17.85 2.54 11.15
C LEU A 101 18.97 1.60 10.69
N LYS A 102 19.97 2.11 9.95
CA LYS A 102 21.16 1.36 9.49
C LYS A 102 21.98 0.79 10.63
N GLU A 103 22.18 1.60 11.68
CA GLU A 103 22.92 1.15 12.87
C GLU A 103 22.16 0.08 13.68
N SER A 104 20.87 -0.13 13.37
CA SER A 104 20.03 -1.08 14.07
C SER A 104 20.00 -2.43 13.34
N TYR A 105 20.29 -3.52 14.04
CA TYR A 105 20.14 -4.87 13.48
C TYR A 105 18.66 -5.09 13.07
N PHE A 106 18.41 -5.31 11.78
CA PHE A 106 17.08 -5.37 11.18
C PHE A 106 16.89 -6.69 10.41
N ASP A 107 15.66 -7.20 10.38
CA ASP A 107 15.32 -8.44 9.69
C ASP A 107 15.05 -8.20 8.19
N SER A 108 16.04 -8.49 7.34
CA SER A 108 15.94 -8.37 5.87
C SER A 108 14.77 -9.16 5.24
N SER A 109 14.30 -10.22 5.92
CA SER A 109 13.14 -10.98 5.45
C SER A 109 11.85 -10.17 5.52
N ALA A 110 11.74 -9.25 6.49
CA ALA A 110 10.57 -8.40 6.61
C ALA A 110 10.50 -7.37 5.48
N ILE A 111 11.63 -6.71 5.12
CA ILE A 111 11.64 -5.82 3.95
C ILE A 111 11.31 -6.57 2.66
N SER A 112 11.82 -7.78 2.50
CA SER A 112 11.55 -8.59 1.30
C SER A 112 10.05 -8.90 1.12
N ILE A 113 9.34 -9.18 2.22
CA ILE A 113 7.89 -9.40 2.18
C ILE A 113 7.17 -8.08 1.89
N ALA A 114 7.54 -6.98 2.55
CA ALA A 114 6.98 -5.66 2.30
C ALA A 114 7.08 -5.27 0.82
N LEU A 115 8.28 -5.36 0.23
CA LEU A 115 8.51 -5.10 -1.20
C LEU A 115 7.58 -5.92 -2.11
N THR A 116 7.37 -7.19 -1.78
CA THR A 116 6.46 -8.07 -2.54
C THR A 116 5.00 -7.63 -2.43
N LEU A 117 4.58 -7.12 -1.27
CA LEU A 117 3.23 -6.60 -1.06
C LEU A 117 3.02 -5.30 -1.85
N GLU A 118 3.93 -4.33 -1.69
CA GLU A 118 3.90 -3.06 -2.43
C GLU A 118 3.90 -3.29 -3.95
N GLU A 119 4.74 -4.22 -4.43
CA GLU A 119 4.83 -4.52 -5.85
C GLU A 119 3.53 -5.08 -6.42
N LYS A 120 2.86 -5.94 -5.64
CA LYS A 120 1.55 -6.47 -6.04
C LYS A 120 0.48 -5.38 -6.04
N ALA A 121 0.50 -4.50 -5.03
CA ALA A 121 -0.46 -3.43 -4.88
C ALA A 121 -0.36 -2.42 -6.05
N PHE A 122 0.83 -1.84 -6.30
CA PHE A 122 0.95 -0.85 -7.39
C PHE A 122 0.68 -1.46 -8.77
N LYS A 123 1.08 -2.72 -9.02
CA LYS A 123 0.78 -3.39 -10.31
C LYS A 123 -0.72 -3.61 -10.49
N PHE A 124 -1.40 -3.98 -9.41
CA PHE A 124 -2.85 -4.11 -9.42
C PHE A 124 -3.51 -2.76 -9.72
N TYR A 125 -3.09 -1.68 -9.05
CA TYR A 125 -3.66 -0.36 -9.25
C TYR A 125 -3.42 0.22 -10.65
N GLN A 126 -2.22 0.03 -11.21
CA GLN A 126 -1.93 0.40 -12.61
C GLN A 126 -2.85 -0.29 -13.60
N GLU A 127 -3.21 -1.54 -13.32
CA GLU A 127 -4.09 -2.30 -14.20
C GLU A 127 -5.56 -1.92 -13.98
N ALA A 128 -5.99 -1.69 -12.74
CA ALA A 128 -7.31 -1.21 -12.41
C ALA A 128 -7.60 0.18 -13.01
N GLU A 129 -6.61 1.10 -13.00
CA GLU A 129 -6.70 2.41 -13.65
C GLU A 129 -6.97 2.29 -15.17
N LYS A 130 -6.31 1.34 -15.84
CA LYS A 130 -6.50 1.10 -17.28
C LYS A 130 -7.87 0.51 -17.59
N GLN A 131 -8.38 -0.36 -16.72
CA GLN A 131 -9.63 -1.08 -16.93
C GLN A 131 -10.89 -0.30 -16.53
N THR A 132 -10.77 0.71 -15.66
CA THR A 132 -11.92 1.55 -15.29
C THR A 132 -12.14 2.68 -16.30
N ASP A 133 -13.38 2.88 -16.71
CA ASP A 133 -13.80 4.02 -17.56
C ASP A 133 -14.27 5.22 -16.72
N ASP A 134 -14.52 5.01 -15.42
CA ASP A 134 -14.97 6.07 -14.53
C ASP A 134 -13.81 7.02 -14.18
N PRO A 135 -13.96 8.35 -14.37
CA PRO A 135 -12.89 9.30 -14.13
C PRO A 135 -12.47 9.39 -12.66
N GLU A 136 -13.38 9.21 -11.70
CA GLU A 136 -13.05 9.20 -10.27
C GLU A 136 -12.36 7.88 -9.88
N GLY A 137 -12.80 6.76 -10.46
CA GLY A 137 -12.10 5.48 -10.34
C GLY A 137 -10.66 5.56 -10.86
N LYS A 138 -10.42 6.19 -12.02
CA LYS A 138 -9.07 6.40 -12.55
C LYS A 138 -8.21 7.23 -11.61
N LYS A 139 -8.75 8.34 -11.09
CA LYS A 139 -8.04 9.20 -10.13
C LYS A 139 -7.62 8.44 -8.88
N LEU A 140 -8.52 7.63 -8.32
CA LEU A 140 -8.23 6.84 -7.12
C LEU A 140 -7.11 5.83 -7.35
N PHE A 141 -7.21 5.02 -8.40
CA PHE A 141 -6.20 4.00 -8.67
C PHE A 141 -4.85 4.58 -9.08
N ARG A 142 -4.85 5.73 -9.77
CA ARG A 142 -3.62 6.46 -10.02
C ARG A 142 -2.98 6.96 -8.73
N TRP A 143 -3.77 7.56 -7.83
CA TRP A 143 -3.28 8.03 -6.53
C TRP A 143 -2.67 6.89 -5.71
N LEU A 144 -3.37 5.74 -5.60
CA LEU A 144 -2.83 4.55 -4.93
C LEU A 144 -1.56 4.02 -5.61
N THR A 145 -1.51 3.99 -6.94
CA THR A 145 -0.30 3.59 -7.68
C THR A 145 0.91 4.45 -7.30
N GLU A 146 0.73 5.77 -7.25
CA GLU A 146 1.80 6.71 -6.94
C GLU A 146 2.34 6.48 -5.52
N TRP A 147 1.46 6.24 -4.53
CA TRP A 147 1.84 5.90 -3.16
C TRP A 147 2.58 4.58 -3.03
N GLU A 148 2.01 3.48 -3.56
CA GLU A 148 2.63 2.17 -3.41
C GLU A 148 3.95 2.05 -4.18
N MET A 149 4.12 2.80 -5.27
CA MET A 149 5.42 2.92 -5.93
C MET A 149 6.44 3.65 -5.04
N GLU A 150 6.04 4.74 -4.38
CA GLU A 150 6.92 5.48 -3.47
C GLU A 150 7.29 4.64 -2.23
N HIS A 151 6.33 3.93 -1.63
CA HIS A 151 6.56 2.93 -0.58
C HIS A 151 7.59 1.89 -1.03
N HIS A 152 7.37 1.28 -2.19
CA HIS A 152 8.28 0.29 -2.74
C HIS A 152 9.69 0.87 -2.97
N GLU A 153 9.81 2.06 -3.54
CA GLU A 153 11.12 2.68 -3.81
C GLU A 153 11.89 2.96 -2.52
N ARG A 154 11.22 3.50 -1.49
CA ARG A 154 11.82 3.74 -0.16
C ARG A 154 12.31 2.44 0.47
N LEU A 155 11.48 1.39 0.47
CA LEU A 155 11.84 0.08 1.01
C LEU A 155 12.98 -0.58 0.23
N ARG A 156 13.02 -0.38 -1.10
CA ARG A 156 14.07 -0.94 -1.97
C ARG A 156 15.40 -0.27 -1.68
N GLY A 157 15.43 1.05 -1.59
CA GLY A 157 16.62 1.80 -1.20
C GLY A 157 17.17 1.32 0.15
N LEU A 158 16.29 1.08 1.12
CA LEU A 158 16.70 0.50 2.41
C LEU A 158 17.28 -0.91 2.28
N ASP A 159 16.65 -1.82 1.51
CA ASP A 159 17.16 -3.18 1.30
C ASP A 159 18.54 -3.18 0.61
N GLU A 160 18.75 -2.28 -0.35
CA GLU A 160 20.03 -2.12 -1.06
C GLU A 160 21.12 -1.61 -0.11
N GLU A 161 20.86 -0.54 0.63
CA GLU A 161 21.82 0.02 1.60
C GLU A 161 22.19 -0.96 2.73
N MET A 162 21.31 -1.91 3.06
CA MET A 162 21.56 -2.93 4.07
C MET A 162 22.41 -4.11 3.58
N ARG A 163 22.52 -4.30 2.26
CA ARG A 163 23.28 -5.39 1.64
C ARG A 163 24.73 -5.00 1.33
N GLU A 164 25.03 -3.71 1.34
CA GLU A 164 26.38 -3.14 1.19
C GLU A 164 27.14 -3.12 2.52
#